data_AF-R4Z0Y0-F1
#
_entry.id   AF-R4Z0Y0-F1
#
_cell.length_a   1.000
_cell.length_b   1.000
_cell.length_c   1.000
_cell.angle_alpha   90.00
_cell.angle_beta   90.00
_cell.angle_gamma   90.00
#
_symmetry.space_group_name_H-M   'P 1'
#
loop_
_entity.id
_entity.type
_entity.pdbx_description
1 polymer ?
#
loop_
_entity_poly.entity_id
_entity_poly.type
_entity_poly.pdbx_seq_one_letter_code
_entity_poly.pdbx_strand_id
1 'polypeptide(L)'
;MTAVTTTKDRIYQPSDLAGNHRKTFIAEALDSQARLRSTDGESLIMMREARLEHVAAVRDHAVAYLTLDMALRRPRKQRRPGDYGPWAFLDAFEDEDIEEFQQEVNDAIVLAASGRDHSPVERLLHEWRMSAETLSDPVAREILDGRSSDEDWVEVEDAAEPHETPQNEG
;
A
#
# COMPACT_ATOMS: atom_id res chain seq x y z
N MET A 1 -18.53 -7.52 -23.42
CA MET A 1 -19.54 -8.14 -22.54
C MET A 1 -18.93 -9.41 -21.95
N THR A 2 -18.29 -9.29 -20.79
CA THR A 2 -17.67 -10.42 -20.11
C THR A 2 -18.76 -11.15 -19.34
N ALA A 3 -18.92 -12.45 -19.59
CA ALA A 3 -19.93 -13.27 -18.94
C ALA A 3 -19.74 -13.24 -17.42
N VAL A 4 -20.77 -12.80 -16.70
CA VAL A 4 -20.90 -13.04 -15.27
C VAL A 4 -21.11 -14.54 -15.12
N THR A 5 -20.06 -15.26 -14.76
CA THR A 5 -20.18 -16.67 -14.39
C THR A 5 -21.01 -16.73 -13.12
N THR A 6 -22.29 -17.06 -13.25
CA THR A 6 -23.20 -17.28 -12.13
C THR A 6 -22.81 -18.57 -11.42
N THR A 7 -21.75 -18.54 -10.61
CA THR A 7 -21.51 -19.60 -9.64
C THR A 7 -22.70 -19.57 -8.68
N LYS A 8 -23.46 -20.66 -8.60
CA LYS A 8 -24.61 -20.78 -7.69
C LYS A 8 -24.17 -20.32 -6.30
N ASP A 9 -24.71 -19.19 -5.85
CA ASP A 9 -24.38 -18.53 -4.59
C ASP A 9 -25.00 -19.35 -3.43
N ARG A 10 -24.41 -20.52 -3.17
CA ARG A 10 -24.87 -21.43 -2.14
C ARG A 10 -24.57 -20.80 -0.78
N ILE A 11 -25.63 -20.65 0.02
CA ILE A 11 -25.51 -20.24 1.41
C ILE A 11 -25.55 -21.51 2.25
N TYR A 12 -24.44 -21.81 2.93
CA TYR A 12 -24.32 -22.95 3.82
C TYR A 12 -24.97 -22.64 5.17
N GLN A 13 -25.43 -23.68 5.84
CA GLN A 13 -25.80 -23.66 7.26
C GLN A 13 -24.69 -24.35 8.09
N PRO A 14 -24.57 -24.08 9.41
CA PRO A 14 -23.59 -24.76 10.26
C PRO A 14 -23.73 -26.28 10.22
N SER A 15 -24.96 -26.78 10.09
CA SER A 15 -25.26 -28.21 9.93
C SER A 15 -24.69 -28.81 8.64
N ASP A 16 -24.52 -28.03 7.57
CA ASP A 16 -23.92 -28.51 6.32
C ASP A 16 -22.42 -28.82 6.51
N LEU A 17 -21.73 -28.06 7.37
CA LEU A 17 -20.30 -28.18 7.60
C LEU A 17 -19.93 -29.44 8.41
N ALA A 18 -20.90 -30.09 9.06
CA ALA A 18 -20.71 -31.35 9.75
C ALA A 18 -20.55 -32.55 8.78
N GLY A 19 -20.95 -32.39 7.51
CA GLY A 19 -20.97 -33.45 6.51
C GLY A 19 -20.02 -33.23 5.33
N ASN A 20 -20.37 -33.85 4.20
CA ASN A 20 -19.56 -33.83 2.98
C ASN A 20 -19.41 -32.44 2.34
N HIS A 21 -20.28 -31.48 2.70
CA HIS A 21 -20.27 -30.13 2.16
C HIS A 21 -19.12 -29.26 2.68
N ARG A 22 -18.45 -29.65 3.77
CA ARG A 22 -17.28 -28.94 4.31
C ARG A 22 -16.17 -28.75 3.28
N LYS A 23 -15.88 -29.78 2.48
CA LYS A 23 -14.83 -29.71 1.44
C LYS A 23 -15.20 -28.71 0.35
N THR A 24 -16.47 -28.69 -0.06
CA THR A 24 -16.98 -27.75 -1.06
C THR A 24 -16.95 -26.31 -0.54
N PHE A 25 -17.37 -26.08 0.70
CA PHE A 25 -17.30 -24.77 1.35
C PHE A 25 -15.88 -24.19 1.38
N ILE A 26 -14.89 -24.99 1.78
CA ILE A 26 -13.48 -24.58 1.78
C ILE A 26 -12.98 -24.32 0.35
N ALA A 27 -13.32 -25.19 -0.61
CA ALA A 27 -12.93 -25.00 -2.01
C ALA A 27 -13.50 -23.70 -2.60
N GLU A 28 -14.77 -23.38 -2.31
CA GLU A 28 -15.41 -22.13 -2.74
C GLU A 28 -14.78 -20.90 -2.08
N ALA A 29 -14.46 -20.96 -0.78
CA ALA A 29 -13.76 -19.90 -0.07
C ALA A 29 -12.34 -19.64 -0.62
N LEU A 30 -11.66 -20.69 -1.08
CA LEU A 30 -10.34 -20.62 -1.70
C LEU A 30 -10.39 -20.12 -3.15
N ASP A 31 -11.46 -20.35 -3.90
CA ASP A 31 -11.61 -19.84 -5.26
C ASP A 31 -12.04 -18.35 -5.27
N SER A 32 -13.03 -18.03 -4.42
CA SER A 32 -13.57 -16.69 -4.33
C SER A 32 -13.99 -16.35 -2.90
N GLN A 33 -15.17 -16.79 -2.49
CA GLN A 33 -15.73 -16.63 -1.16
C GLN A 33 -16.84 -17.68 -0.96
N ALA A 34 -17.06 -18.10 0.28
CA ALA A 34 -18.19 -18.95 0.66
C ALA A 34 -19.01 -18.28 1.76
N ARG A 35 -20.33 -18.44 1.72
CA ARG A 35 -21.26 -17.80 2.66
C ARG A 35 -21.84 -18.82 3.62
N LEU A 36 -21.82 -18.49 4.90
CA LEU A 36 -22.43 -19.27 5.97
C LEU A 36 -23.50 -18.41 6.64
N ARG A 37 -24.73 -18.91 6.73
CA ARG A 37 -25.80 -18.28 7.51
C ARG A 37 -25.79 -18.88 8.91
N SER A 38 -25.63 -18.06 9.95
CA SER A 38 -25.77 -18.49 11.34
C SER A 38 -27.21 -18.93 11.64
N THR A 39 -27.40 -19.71 12.69
CA THR A 39 -28.72 -20.09 13.22
C THR A 39 -29.58 -18.87 13.57
N ASP A 40 -28.94 -17.76 13.95
CA ASP A 40 -29.60 -16.51 14.32
C ASP A 40 -29.91 -15.61 13.10
N GLY A 41 -29.64 -16.09 11.89
CA GLY A 41 -29.91 -15.35 10.64
C GLY A 41 -28.77 -14.45 10.15
N GLU A 42 -27.70 -14.30 10.92
CA GLU A 42 -26.50 -13.53 10.52
C GLU A 42 -25.74 -14.17 9.35
N SER A 43 -25.14 -13.38 8.47
CA SER A 43 -24.36 -13.89 7.33
C SER A 43 -22.87 -13.70 7.57
N LEU A 44 -22.12 -14.81 7.53
CA LEU A 44 -20.67 -14.84 7.58
C LEU A 44 -20.12 -15.16 6.19
N ILE A 45 -18.96 -14.61 5.87
CA ILE A 45 -18.22 -14.90 4.63
C ILE A 45 -16.87 -15.47 5.01
N MET A 46 -16.52 -16.62 4.44
CA MET A 46 -15.17 -17.15 4.44
C MET A 46 -14.51 -16.84 3.11
N MET A 47 -13.31 -16.28 3.14
CA MET A 47 -12.49 -15.98 1.96
C MET A 47 -11.01 -16.09 2.33
N ARG A 48 -10.12 -16.02 1.33
CA ARG A 48 -8.68 -15.92 1.60
C ARG A 48 -8.35 -14.62 2.33
N GLU A 49 -7.44 -14.71 3.29
CA GLU A 49 -6.90 -13.56 4.04
C GLU A 49 -6.36 -12.48 3.11
N ALA A 50 -5.49 -12.83 2.16
CA ALA A 50 -4.95 -11.90 1.17
C ALA A 50 -6.03 -11.10 0.40
N ARG A 51 -7.21 -11.68 0.20
CA ARG A 51 -8.33 -10.96 -0.43
C ARG A 51 -8.96 -9.94 0.51
N LEU A 52 -9.12 -10.29 1.78
CA LEU A 52 -9.60 -9.36 2.81
C LEU A 52 -8.62 -8.21 3.00
N GLU A 53 -7.33 -8.51 3.11
CA GLU A 53 -6.25 -7.51 3.22
C GLU A 53 -6.26 -6.55 2.02
N HIS A 54 -6.35 -7.09 0.79
CA HIS A 54 -6.45 -6.27 -0.40
C HIS A 54 -7.67 -5.33 -0.38
N VAL A 55 -8.86 -5.84 -0.04
CA VAL A 55 -10.08 -5.01 0.02
C VAL A 55 -9.95 -3.93 1.12
N ALA A 56 -9.38 -4.28 2.26
CA ALA A 56 -9.13 -3.32 3.35
C ALA A 56 -8.13 -2.24 2.93
N ALA A 57 -7.02 -2.61 2.30
CA ALA A 57 -6.01 -1.69 1.81
C ALA A 57 -6.58 -0.71 0.77
N VAL A 58 -7.32 -1.22 -0.23
CA VAL A 58 -7.98 -0.37 -1.24
C VAL A 58 -8.96 0.62 -0.60
N ARG A 59 -9.74 0.18 0.38
CA ARG A 59 -10.61 1.07 1.17
C ARG A 59 -9.80 2.16 1.85
N ASP A 60 -8.72 1.80 2.54
CA ASP A 60 -7.91 2.74 3.31
C ASP A 60 -7.23 3.78 2.42
N HIS A 61 -6.71 3.36 1.27
CA HIS A 61 -6.18 4.28 0.26
C HIS A 61 -7.26 5.20 -0.32
N ALA A 62 -8.46 4.69 -0.60
CA ALA A 62 -9.56 5.51 -1.08
C ALA A 62 -9.98 6.59 -0.05
N VAL A 63 -10.00 6.26 1.24
CA VAL A 63 -10.27 7.22 2.32
C VAL A 63 -9.15 8.25 2.43
N ALA A 64 -7.88 7.82 2.34
CA ALA A 64 -6.74 8.72 2.30
C ALA A 64 -6.80 9.68 1.10
N TYR A 65 -7.18 9.17 -0.07
CA TYR A 65 -7.38 9.97 -1.28
C TYR A 65 -8.44 11.06 -1.11
N LEU A 66 -9.59 10.71 -0.53
CA LEU A 66 -10.64 11.70 -0.24
C LEU A 66 -10.16 12.75 0.78
N THR A 67 -9.33 12.34 1.74
CA THR A 67 -8.73 13.26 2.71
C THR A 67 -7.81 14.26 2.02
N LEU A 68 -6.94 13.78 1.13
CA LEU A 68 -6.10 14.62 0.27
C LEU A 68 -6.96 15.58 -0.59
N ASP A 69 -7.95 15.07 -1.32
CA ASP A 69 -8.82 15.89 -2.17
C ASP A 69 -9.45 17.05 -1.39
N MET A 70 -9.96 16.78 -0.19
CA MET A 70 -10.51 17.82 0.69
C MET A 70 -9.46 18.85 1.13
N ALA A 71 -8.21 18.43 1.37
CA ALA A 71 -7.13 19.34 1.70
C ALA A 71 -6.79 20.27 0.53
N LEU A 72 -6.76 19.74 -0.70
CA LEU A 72 -6.39 20.48 -1.91
C LEU A 72 -7.40 21.58 -2.28
N ARG A 73 -8.66 21.47 -1.85
CA ARG A 73 -9.68 22.54 -2.01
C ARG A 73 -9.35 23.83 -1.26
N ARG A 74 -8.44 23.79 -0.28
CA ARG A 74 -7.96 24.98 0.45
C ARG A 74 -6.71 25.53 -0.22
N PRO A 75 -6.41 26.84 -0.14
CA PRO A 75 -5.12 27.38 -0.60
C PRO A 75 -3.94 26.76 0.16
N ARG A 76 -2.78 26.56 -0.50
CA ARG A 76 -1.57 25.95 0.11
C ARG A 76 -1.19 26.52 1.48
N LYS A 77 -1.26 27.84 1.64
CA LYS A 77 -0.95 28.54 2.92
C LYS A 77 -1.86 28.16 4.10
N GLN A 78 -2.99 27.51 3.85
CA GLN A 78 -3.94 27.07 4.87
C GLN A 78 -3.91 25.56 5.13
N ARG A 79 -3.10 24.81 4.37
CA ARG A 79 -2.91 23.37 4.52
C ARG A 79 -1.77 23.12 5.52
N ARG A 80 -1.92 22.10 6.35
CA ARG A 80 -0.94 21.62 7.33
C ARG A 80 -0.62 20.16 7.01
N PRO A 81 0.53 19.61 7.44
CA PRO A 81 0.86 18.20 7.23
C PRO A 81 -0.26 17.22 7.61
N GLY A 82 -0.91 17.45 8.77
CA GLY A 82 -2.01 16.60 9.25
C GLY A 82 -3.29 16.67 8.39
N ASP A 83 -3.43 17.67 7.53
CA ASP A 83 -4.54 17.76 6.59
C ASP A 83 -4.45 16.71 5.48
N TYR A 84 -3.25 16.19 5.18
CA TYR A 84 -3.03 15.13 4.19
C TYR A 84 -3.21 13.72 4.78
N GLY A 85 -3.63 13.61 6.05
CA GLY A 85 -3.88 12.34 6.72
C GLY A 85 -2.66 11.42 6.74
N PRO A 86 -2.77 10.15 6.27
CA PRO A 86 -1.64 9.21 6.27
C PRO A 86 -0.54 9.58 5.26
N TRP A 87 -0.78 10.58 4.40
CA TRP A 87 0.18 11.08 3.42
C TRP A 87 0.77 12.43 3.84
N ALA A 88 0.97 12.65 5.14
CA ALA A 88 1.56 13.87 5.68
C ALA A 88 2.95 14.21 5.10
N PHE A 89 3.66 13.22 4.54
CA PHE A 89 4.92 13.43 3.83
C PHE A 89 4.78 14.36 2.61
N LEU A 90 3.57 14.55 2.08
CA LEU A 90 3.29 15.45 0.97
C LEU A 90 3.58 16.93 1.29
N ASP A 91 3.74 17.30 2.56
CA ASP A 91 4.07 18.68 2.93
C ASP A 91 5.47 19.12 2.44
N ALA A 92 6.35 18.18 2.12
CA ALA A 92 7.68 18.45 1.55
C ALA A 92 7.64 18.94 0.08
N PHE A 93 6.50 18.79 -0.59
CA PHE A 93 6.34 19.02 -2.02
C PHE A 93 5.63 20.34 -2.34
N GLU A 94 5.79 20.79 -3.60
CA GLU A 94 5.06 21.92 -4.16
C GLU A 94 3.67 21.49 -4.68
N ASP A 95 2.80 22.46 -4.98
CA ASP A 95 1.42 22.16 -5.39
C ASP A 95 1.36 21.34 -6.70
N GLU A 96 2.29 21.59 -7.63
CA GLU A 96 2.39 20.86 -8.91
C GLU A 96 2.70 19.37 -8.68
N ASP A 97 3.68 19.07 -7.82
CA ASP A 97 4.05 17.70 -7.46
C ASP A 97 2.91 16.99 -6.71
N ILE A 98 2.18 17.71 -5.83
CA ILE A 98 1.06 17.13 -5.09
C ILE A 98 -0.10 16.81 -6.02
N GLU A 99 -0.33 17.61 -7.06
CA GLU A 99 -1.31 17.34 -8.12
C GLU A 99 -0.92 16.13 -8.98
N GLU A 100 0.37 15.97 -9.30
CA GLU A 100 0.90 14.78 -9.97
C GLU A 100 0.70 13.52 -9.12
N PHE A 101 1.13 13.56 -7.85
CA PHE A 101 0.88 12.49 -6.88
C PHE A 101 -0.61 12.11 -6.80
N GLN A 102 -1.50 13.11 -6.76
CA GLN A 102 -2.94 12.89 -6.70
C GLN A 102 -3.43 12.11 -7.93
N GLN A 103 -2.92 12.40 -9.12
CA GLN A 103 -3.31 11.69 -10.35
C GLN A 103 -2.77 10.26 -10.34
N GLU A 104 -1.49 10.07 -10.07
CA GLU A 104 -0.85 8.74 -10.06
C GLU A 104 -1.48 7.80 -9.04
N VAL A 105 -1.75 8.29 -7.82
CA VAL A 105 -2.36 7.47 -6.78
C VAL A 105 -3.82 7.14 -7.10
N ASN A 106 -4.54 8.04 -7.78
CA ASN A 106 -5.91 7.76 -8.23
C ASN A 106 -5.91 6.59 -9.22
N ASP A 107 -5.04 6.65 -10.23
CA ASP A 107 -4.90 5.60 -11.24
C ASP A 107 -4.50 4.26 -10.60
N ALA A 108 -3.54 4.29 -9.67
CA ALA A 108 -3.13 3.09 -8.94
C ALA A 108 -4.26 2.50 -8.09
N ILE A 109 -5.07 3.32 -7.42
CA ILE A 109 -6.23 2.88 -6.63
C ILE A 109 -7.31 2.29 -7.55
N VAL A 110 -7.62 2.93 -8.68
CA VAL A 110 -8.61 2.43 -9.65
C VAL A 110 -8.17 1.08 -10.22
N LEU A 111 -6.88 0.94 -10.57
CA LEU A 111 -6.31 -0.32 -11.02
C LEU A 111 -6.41 -1.39 -9.92
N ALA A 112 -6.01 -1.08 -8.69
CA ALA A 112 -6.09 -2.00 -7.56
C ALA A 112 -7.54 -2.44 -7.29
N ALA A 113 -8.51 -1.52 -7.32
CA ALA A 113 -9.93 -1.81 -7.12
C ALA A 113 -10.51 -2.73 -8.20
N SER A 114 -9.96 -2.73 -9.41
CA SER A 114 -10.34 -3.65 -10.50
C SER A 114 -9.65 -5.02 -10.40
N GLY A 115 -8.59 -5.13 -9.61
CA GLY A 115 -7.72 -6.29 -9.50
C GLY A 115 -7.94 -7.11 -8.22
N ARG A 116 -6.88 -7.82 -7.83
CA ARG A 116 -6.79 -8.53 -6.54
C ARG A 116 -5.48 -8.25 -5.82
N ASP A 117 -4.77 -7.21 -6.25
CA ASP A 117 -3.46 -6.83 -5.74
C ASP A 117 -3.41 -5.32 -5.53
N HIS A 118 -3.00 -4.90 -4.34
CA HIS A 118 -2.84 -3.49 -3.96
C HIS A 118 -1.35 -3.07 -3.95
N SER A 119 -0.42 -4.00 -4.20
CA SER A 119 1.02 -3.73 -4.21
C SER A 119 1.45 -2.58 -5.12
N PRO A 120 0.78 -2.26 -6.26
CA PRO A 120 1.14 -1.09 -7.05
C PRO A 120 0.95 0.22 -6.30
N VAL A 121 -0.10 0.35 -5.49
CA VAL A 121 -0.35 1.54 -4.67
C VAL A 121 0.74 1.68 -3.60
N GLU A 122 1.07 0.59 -2.92
CA GLU A 122 2.11 0.61 -1.88
C GLU A 122 3.49 0.94 -2.42
N ARG A 123 3.86 0.42 -3.60
CA ARG A 123 5.11 0.77 -4.27
C ARG A 123 5.16 2.26 -4.63
N LEU A 124 4.09 2.78 -5.24
CA LEU A 124 3.98 4.20 -5.56
C LEU A 124 4.13 5.06 -4.29
N LEU A 125 3.40 4.74 -3.22
CA LEU A 125 3.49 5.48 -1.95
C LEU A 125 4.89 5.39 -1.32
N HIS A 126 5.59 4.26 -1.49
CA HIS A 126 6.95 4.12 -1.03
C HIS A 126 7.91 5.02 -1.81
N GLU A 127 7.85 5.02 -3.13
CA GLU A 127 8.67 5.87 -4.01
C GLU A 127 8.48 7.36 -3.67
N TRP A 128 7.23 7.80 -3.52
CA TRP A 128 6.93 9.19 -3.13
C TRP A 128 7.42 9.56 -1.72
N ARG A 129 7.38 8.63 -0.76
CA ARG A 129 7.96 8.87 0.58
C ARG A 129 9.47 9.05 0.52
N MET A 130 10.16 8.23 -0.27
CA MET A 130 11.61 8.35 -0.46
C MET A 130 11.97 9.71 -1.08
N SER A 131 11.20 10.18 -2.06
CA SER A 131 11.35 11.51 -2.63
C SER A 131 11.14 12.61 -1.59
N ALA A 132 10.12 12.47 -0.73
CA ALA A 132 9.83 13.43 0.34
C ALA A 132 10.96 13.53 1.37
N GLU A 133 11.52 12.38 1.76
CA GLU A 133 12.67 12.29 2.67
C GLU A 133 13.88 13.01 2.06
N THR A 134 14.14 12.78 0.77
CA THR A 134 15.23 13.44 0.02
C THR A 134 15.04 14.96 -0.04
N LEU A 135 13.83 15.45 -0.31
CA LEU A 135 13.54 16.89 -0.39
C LEU A 135 13.60 17.60 0.99
N SER A 136 13.39 16.84 2.06
CA SER A 136 13.43 17.32 3.43
C SER A 136 14.85 17.34 4.01
N ASP A 137 15.79 16.63 3.39
CA ASP A 137 17.21 16.63 3.76
C ASP A 137 17.92 17.85 3.14
N PRO A 138 18.45 18.79 3.96
CA PRO A 138 19.13 19.97 3.47
C PRO A 138 20.36 19.68 2.59
N VAL A 139 21.09 18.59 2.88
CA VAL A 139 22.29 18.19 2.13
C VAL A 139 21.89 17.57 0.80
N ALA A 140 20.91 16.67 0.80
CA ALA A 140 20.41 16.07 -0.43
C ALA A 140 19.78 17.12 -1.36
N ARG A 141 19.11 18.13 -0.79
CA ARG A 141 18.56 19.27 -1.54
C ARG A 141 19.65 20.13 -2.18
N GLU A 142 20.79 20.34 -1.52
CA GLU A 142 21.92 21.10 -2.07
C GLU A 142 22.57 20.39 -3.27
N ILE A 143 22.63 19.05 -3.22
CA ILE A 143 23.06 18.20 -4.34
C ILE A 143 22.07 18.28 -5.50
N LEU A 144 20.78 18.11 -5.22
CA LEU A 144 19.72 18.13 -6.25
C LEU A 144 19.63 19.50 -6.96
N ASP A 145 19.79 20.59 -6.20
CA ASP A 145 19.82 21.97 -6.71
C ASP A 145 21.12 22.30 -7.46
N GLY A 146 22.09 21.37 -7.54
CA GLY A 146 23.38 21.55 -8.22
C GLY A 146 24.28 22.59 -7.54
N ARG A 147 24.10 22.81 -6.23
CA ARG A 147 24.85 23.80 -5.45
C ARG A 147 26.03 23.21 -4.69
N SER A 148 26.10 21.88 -4.55
CA SER A 148 27.27 21.18 -4.03
C SER A 148 28.37 21.07 -5.10
N SER A 149 29.62 21.34 -4.73
CA SER A 149 30.78 21.11 -5.61
C SER A 149 31.40 19.73 -5.34
N ASP A 150 32.05 19.13 -6.35
CA ASP A 150 32.80 17.88 -6.17
C ASP A 150 33.91 18.00 -5.10
N GLU A 151 34.34 19.22 -4.78
CA GLU A 151 35.34 19.51 -3.75
C GLU A 151 34.80 19.36 -2.32
N ASP A 152 33.47 19.33 -2.14
CA ASP A 152 32.81 19.16 -0.84
C ASP A 152 32.70 17.69 -0.41
N TRP A 153 33.04 16.76 -1.31
CA TRP A 153 32.95 15.32 -1.09
C TRP A 153 34.33 14.71 -0.83
N VAL A 154 34.47 14.01 0.29
CA VAL A 154 35.69 13.24 0.61
C VAL A 154 35.42 11.77 0.29
N GLU A 155 36.27 11.19 -0.54
CA GLU A 155 36.26 9.77 -0.88
C GLU A 155 36.43 8.94 0.41
N VAL A 156 35.47 8.06 0.69
CA VAL A 156 35.54 7.17 1.84
C VAL A 156 36.41 5.99 1.44
N GLU A 157 37.59 5.86 2.06
CA GLU A 157 38.42 4.67 1.88
C GLU A 157 37.64 3.43 2.38
N ASP A 158 37.57 2.40 1.54
CA ASP A 158 36.91 1.13 1.87
C ASP A 158 37.38 0.62 3.23
N ALA A 159 36.43 0.19 4.06
CA ALA A 159 36.73 -0.41 5.35
C ALA A 159 37.71 -1.58 5.15
N ALA A 160 38.93 -1.43 5.67
CA ALA A 160 39.95 -2.46 5.64
C ALA A 160 39.33 -3.80 6.07
N GLU A 161 39.48 -4.81 5.21
CA GLU A 161 38.95 -6.15 5.45
C GLU A 161 39.31 -6.64 6.86
N PRO A 162 38.38 -7.31 7.56
CA PRO A 162 38.65 -7.78 8.91
C PRO A 162 39.85 -8.72 8.90
N HIS A 163 40.92 -8.31 9.58
CA HIS A 163 42.11 -9.13 9.81
C HIS A 163 41.71 -10.53 10.30
N GLU A 164 41.95 -11.56 9.47
CA GLU A 164 41.93 -12.95 9.91
C GLU A 164 42.94 -13.11 11.05
N THR A 165 42.47 -13.36 12.26
CA THR A 165 43.31 -13.81 13.37
C THR A 165 43.93 -15.15 13.02
N PRO A 166 45.27 -15.31 13.06
CA PRO A 166 45.87 -16.60 12.82
C PRO A 166 45.49 -17.57 13.94
N GLN A 167 44.99 -18.74 13.53
CA GLN A 167 44.81 -19.91 14.39
C GLN A 167 46.17 -20.28 14.99
N ASN A 168 46.29 -20.17 16.31
CA ASN A 168 47.47 -20.64 17.01
C ASN A 168 47.20 -22.09 17.46
N GLU A 169 47.79 -23.04 16.72
CA GLU A 169 47.96 -24.42 17.18
C GLU A 169 49.05 -24.45 18.27
N GLY A 170 48.75 -25.06 19.41
CA GLY A 170 49.67 -25.26 20.53
C GLY A 170 48.98 -25.77 21.78
#